data_AF-A0A3C1BYF2-F1
#
_entry.id   AF-A0A3C1BYF2-F1
#
_cell.length_a   1.000
_cell.length_b   1.000
_cell.length_c   1.000
_cell.angle_alpha   90.00
_cell.angle_beta   90.00
_cell.angle_gamma   90.00
#
_symmetry.space_group_name_H-M   'P 1'
#
loop_
_entity.id
_entity.type
_entity.pdbx_description
1 polymer ?
#
loop_
_entity_poly.entity_id
_entity_poly.type
_entity_poly.pdbx_seq_one_letter_code
_entity_poly.pdbx_strand_id
1 'polypeptide(L)'
;MQQTSEAYQRILAGKHWFENSVTIGDSGRLVTESGDVITFGEAPHEVVSILVDTGSPDSGFRENALYSVVTNHEFFTDGSPSVGDAVAGYVDIRMLAPYNIPKKARIALYCRVVNGTEASEWVPQGVYYIDTREQTHSGGRDILKVKGYDAMLLANVSYPSDDKHDYPLLDKTMVQFIADNMKIDADGNGISVDPRTWELMTAGYKCNLPAGYSMREALGMIAAAYAGNFIISPTGQLRLVSMFDLPPETRVLCTEDGYKIVFGKTPEGENVYILA
;
A
#
# COMPACT_ATOMS: atom_id res chain seq x y z
N MET A 1 -5.61 9.31 9.50
CA MET A 1 -4.26 9.70 9.02
C MET A 1 -3.24 8.73 9.62
N GLN A 2 -2.12 8.42 8.95
CA GLN A 2 -1.02 7.66 9.60
C GLN A 2 -0.42 8.55 10.70
N GLN A 3 -0.08 7.98 11.86
CA GLN A 3 0.65 8.71 12.89
C GLN A 3 2.12 8.81 12.47
N THR A 4 2.63 10.04 12.40
CA THR A 4 4.05 10.32 12.10
C THR A 4 4.72 10.90 13.34
N SER A 5 6.03 10.77 13.45
CA SER A 5 6.81 11.28 14.58
C SER A 5 6.79 12.81 14.66
N GLU A 6 7.14 13.32 15.84
CA GLU A 6 7.38 14.75 16.05
C GLU A 6 8.52 15.27 15.15
N ALA A 7 9.53 14.43 14.87
CA ALA A 7 10.61 14.80 13.97
C ALA A 7 10.10 14.98 12.53
N TYR A 8 9.29 14.05 12.03
CA TYR A 8 8.64 14.18 10.71
C TYR A 8 7.85 15.49 10.61
N GLN A 9 6.99 15.76 11.58
CA GLN A 9 6.15 16.97 11.59
C GLN A 9 6.99 18.25 11.67
N ARG A 10 8.04 18.27 12.51
CA ARG A 10 8.94 19.43 12.65
C ARG A 10 9.72 19.71 11.39
N ILE A 11 10.28 18.70 10.73
CA ILE A 11 11.05 18.88 9.48
C ILE A 11 10.12 19.35 8.36
N LEU A 12 8.93 18.73 8.25
CA LEU A 12 7.92 19.09 7.24
C LEU A 12 7.45 20.54 7.37
N ALA A 13 7.39 21.09 8.58
CA ALA A 13 7.02 22.49 8.80
C ALA A 13 8.06 23.50 8.28
N GLY A 14 9.30 23.07 8.06
CA GLY A 14 10.40 23.90 7.56
C GLY A 14 10.68 23.69 6.07
N LYS A 15 11.83 24.20 5.61
CA LYS A 15 12.38 23.86 4.28
C LYS A 15 12.79 22.39 4.30
N HIS A 16 12.24 21.60 3.38
CA HIS A 16 12.48 20.17 3.31
C HIS A 16 12.47 19.66 1.87
N TRP A 17 12.90 18.41 1.69
CA TRP A 17 12.61 17.61 0.51
C TRP A 17 12.22 16.19 0.93
N PHE A 18 11.69 15.43 -0.02
CA PHE A 18 11.32 14.03 0.20
C PHE A 18 12.39 13.11 -0.40
N GLU A 19 12.79 12.13 0.38
CA GLU A 19 13.49 10.96 -0.14
C GLU A 19 12.51 9.81 -0.26
N ASN A 20 12.60 9.07 -1.37
CA ASN A 20 11.78 7.91 -1.64
C ASN A 20 12.64 6.65 -1.66
N SER A 21 12.07 5.56 -1.17
CA SER A 21 12.68 4.24 -1.22
C SER A 21 11.66 3.21 -1.66
N VAL A 22 12.07 2.36 -2.61
CA VAL A 22 11.27 1.25 -3.13
C VAL A 22 12.00 -0.04 -2.80
N THR A 23 11.35 -0.92 -2.05
CA THR A 23 11.87 -2.28 -1.80
C THR A 23 11.08 -3.27 -2.64
N ILE A 24 11.79 -4.24 -3.23
CA ILE A 24 11.19 -5.30 -4.05
C ILE A 24 11.63 -6.64 -3.48
N GLY A 25 10.66 -7.47 -3.08
CA GLY A 25 10.86 -8.70 -2.31
C GLY A 25 10.82 -8.46 -0.80
N ASP A 26 10.81 -9.56 -0.05
CA ASP A 26 10.78 -9.55 1.42
C ASP A 26 12.18 -9.66 2.04
N SER A 27 13.14 -10.18 1.27
CA SER A 27 14.55 -10.28 1.65
C SER A 27 15.43 -10.48 0.42
N GLY A 28 16.60 -9.85 0.40
CA GLY A 28 17.64 -10.12 -0.59
C GLY A 28 18.60 -11.17 -0.07
N ARG A 29 18.88 -12.19 -0.87
CA ARG A 29 19.88 -13.22 -0.59
C ARG A 29 21.01 -13.12 -1.60
N LEU A 30 22.20 -13.60 -1.26
CA LEU A 30 23.23 -13.81 -2.26
C LEU A 30 22.72 -14.79 -3.32
N VAL A 31 22.87 -14.39 -4.58
CA VAL A 31 22.47 -15.19 -5.74
C VAL A 31 23.63 -15.31 -6.72
N THR A 32 23.62 -16.35 -7.53
CA THR A 32 24.51 -16.49 -8.69
C THR A 32 24.16 -15.47 -9.77
N GLU A 33 25.08 -15.21 -10.72
CA GLU A 33 24.65 -14.81 -12.06
C GLU A 33 23.80 -15.98 -12.60
N SER A 34 22.56 -15.85 -13.01
CA SER A 34 21.52 -16.89 -13.22
C SER A 34 20.44 -16.80 -12.15
N GLY A 35 20.78 -16.27 -10.96
CA GLY A 35 19.79 -15.88 -9.96
C GLY A 35 19.46 -16.95 -8.93
N ASP A 36 20.19 -18.06 -8.91
CA ASP A 36 20.01 -19.12 -7.91
C ASP A 36 20.57 -18.66 -6.57
N VAL A 37 19.81 -18.87 -5.49
CA VAL A 37 20.27 -18.53 -4.13
C VAL A 37 21.52 -19.32 -3.81
N ILE A 38 22.60 -18.61 -3.46
CA ILE A 38 23.82 -19.22 -2.98
C ILE A 38 23.56 -19.73 -1.56
N THR A 39 23.59 -21.05 -1.43
CA THR A 39 23.43 -21.74 -0.17
C THR A 39 24.74 -22.37 0.29
N PHE A 40 24.98 -22.33 1.59
CA PHE A 40 26.10 -22.96 2.27
C PHE A 40 25.58 -24.11 3.13
N GLY A 41 26.27 -25.24 3.10
CA GLY A 41 25.84 -26.48 3.75
C GLY A 41 25.26 -27.49 2.76
N GLU A 42 25.12 -28.74 3.22
CA GLU A 42 24.61 -29.86 2.44
C GLU A 42 23.78 -30.76 3.35
N ALA A 43 22.73 -31.40 2.80
CA ALA A 43 21.91 -32.34 3.57
C ALA A 43 22.78 -33.49 4.10
N PRO A 44 22.59 -33.94 5.36
CA PRO A 44 21.48 -33.64 6.27
C PRO A 44 21.70 -32.40 7.17
N HIS A 45 22.74 -31.61 6.95
CA HIS A 45 23.02 -30.41 7.73
C HIS A 45 22.17 -29.21 7.27
N GLU A 46 22.07 -28.20 8.14
CA GLU A 46 21.33 -26.98 7.87
C GLU A 46 21.91 -26.26 6.65
N VAL A 47 21.04 -26.01 5.67
CA VAL A 47 21.38 -25.27 4.45
C VAL A 47 21.02 -23.81 4.69
N VAL A 48 22.02 -22.95 4.75
CA VAL A 48 21.86 -21.51 5.05
C VAL A 48 22.19 -20.66 3.83
N SER A 49 21.60 -19.48 3.70
CA SER A 49 21.96 -18.50 2.67
C SER A 49 22.29 -17.18 3.32
N ILE A 50 23.22 -16.42 2.74
CA ILE A 50 23.57 -15.09 3.25
C ILE A 50 22.48 -14.09 2.87
N LEU A 51 21.88 -13.49 3.89
CA LEU A 51 20.97 -12.35 3.78
C LEU A 51 21.80 -11.09 3.50
N VAL A 52 21.51 -10.40 2.40
CA VAL A 52 22.17 -9.14 2.00
C VAL A 52 21.24 -7.94 2.07
N ASP A 53 19.94 -8.16 2.13
CA ASP A 53 18.93 -7.13 2.28
C ASP A 53 17.75 -7.68 3.09
N THR A 54 17.22 -6.90 4.01
CA THR A 54 16.05 -7.21 4.84
C THR A 54 14.74 -6.71 4.23
N GLY A 55 14.77 -6.11 3.04
CA GLY A 55 13.60 -5.43 2.45
C GLY A 55 13.24 -4.14 3.20
N SER A 56 14.21 -3.59 3.96
CA SER A 56 14.07 -2.34 4.70
C SER A 56 14.15 -1.13 3.76
N PRO A 57 13.44 -0.03 4.05
CA PRO A 57 13.58 1.20 3.27
C PRO A 57 15.01 1.74 3.18
N ASP A 58 15.89 1.43 4.13
CA ASP A 58 17.27 1.92 4.08
C ASP A 58 18.09 1.29 2.95
N SER A 59 17.77 0.06 2.55
CA SER A 59 18.43 -0.70 1.48
C SER A 59 17.65 -0.70 0.16
N GLY A 60 16.48 -0.08 0.12
CA GLY A 60 15.66 0.01 -1.09
C GLY A 60 16.30 0.84 -2.21
N PHE A 61 15.74 0.70 -3.41
CA PHE A 61 16.09 1.50 -4.57
C PHE A 61 15.69 2.96 -4.34
N ARG A 62 16.57 3.90 -4.69
CA ARG A 62 16.37 5.34 -4.53
C ARG A 62 16.63 6.08 -5.84
N GLU A 63 16.78 7.39 -5.81
CA GLU A 63 17.00 8.27 -6.97
C GLU A 63 18.13 7.87 -7.93
N ASN A 64 19.12 7.10 -7.47
CA ASN A 64 20.20 6.59 -8.32
C ASN A 64 19.74 5.46 -9.27
N ALA A 65 18.64 4.78 -8.95
CA ALA A 65 18.09 3.66 -9.71
C ALA A 65 16.62 3.88 -10.11
N LEU A 66 15.86 4.69 -9.38
CA LEU A 66 14.45 5.00 -9.63
C LEU A 66 14.32 6.19 -10.57
N TYR A 67 13.59 6.01 -11.66
CA TYR A 67 13.25 7.09 -12.60
C TYR A 67 11.85 7.65 -12.37
N SER A 68 10.90 6.80 -12.01
CA SER A 68 9.55 7.23 -11.63
C SER A 68 8.86 6.19 -10.76
N VAL A 69 8.04 6.66 -9.83
CA VAL A 69 7.11 5.85 -9.04
C VAL A 69 5.79 6.61 -9.05
N VAL A 70 4.75 6.00 -9.61
CA VAL A 70 3.40 6.55 -9.66
C VAL A 70 2.49 5.57 -8.96
N THR A 71 1.66 6.07 -8.04
CA THR A 71 0.63 5.28 -7.37
C THR A 71 -0.72 5.96 -7.53
N ASN A 72 -1.78 5.18 -7.45
CA ASN A 72 -3.08 5.72 -7.04
C ASN A 72 -3.45 5.15 -5.67
N HIS A 73 -3.97 6.03 -4.81
CA HIS A 73 -4.59 5.66 -3.55
C HIS A 73 -6.02 6.18 -3.57
N GLU A 74 -6.75 5.74 -4.58
CA GLU A 74 -8.12 6.16 -4.76
C GLU A 74 -8.98 5.56 -3.65
N PHE A 75 -9.70 6.45 -2.95
CA PHE A 75 -10.72 6.05 -1.99
C PHE A 75 -12.07 5.74 -2.67
N PHE A 76 -12.22 6.18 -3.93
CA PHE A 76 -13.43 6.02 -4.73
C PHE A 76 -13.08 5.34 -6.05
N THR A 77 -13.91 4.38 -6.48
CA THR A 77 -13.64 3.53 -7.64
C THR A 77 -13.50 4.32 -8.96
N ASP A 78 -14.17 5.46 -9.08
CA ASP A 78 -14.19 6.31 -10.29
C ASP A 78 -13.92 7.80 -9.98
N GLY A 79 -13.22 8.08 -8.87
CA GLY A 79 -12.98 9.44 -8.38
C GLY A 79 -14.23 10.20 -7.89
N SER A 80 -15.42 9.62 -8.02
CA SER A 80 -16.69 10.19 -7.55
C SER A 80 -17.07 9.63 -6.18
N PRO A 81 -17.54 10.47 -5.23
CA PRO A 81 -17.97 10.01 -3.92
C PRO A 81 -18.99 8.86 -4.00
N SER A 82 -18.58 7.70 -3.51
CA SER A 82 -19.33 6.44 -3.55
C SER A 82 -19.10 5.67 -2.24
N VAL A 83 -20.06 4.84 -1.85
CA VAL A 83 -20.00 3.97 -0.68
C VAL A 83 -20.32 2.54 -1.09
N GLY A 84 -19.77 1.58 -0.36
CA GLY A 84 -20.00 0.16 -0.66
C GLY A 84 -18.99 -0.45 -1.62
N ASP A 85 -17.86 0.22 -1.83
CA ASP A 85 -16.80 -0.27 -2.69
C ASP A 85 -15.66 -0.91 -1.89
N ALA A 86 -14.91 -1.77 -2.57
CA ALA A 86 -13.61 -2.24 -2.13
C ALA A 86 -12.59 -1.88 -3.21
N VAL A 87 -11.82 -0.82 -3.01
CA VAL A 87 -11.00 -0.16 -4.03
C VAL A 87 -9.57 -0.72 -3.98
N ALA A 88 -9.04 -1.07 -5.15
CA ALA A 88 -7.67 -1.55 -5.31
C ALA A 88 -6.76 -0.41 -5.75
N GLY A 89 -5.62 -0.25 -5.08
CA GLY A 89 -4.54 0.62 -5.52
C GLY A 89 -3.64 -0.05 -6.55
N TYR A 90 -2.98 0.76 -7.38
CA TYR A 90 -1.95 0.37 -8.32
C TYR A 90 -0.65 1.13 -8.08
N VAL A 91 0.43 0.55 -8.60
CA VAL A 91 1.75 1.17 -8.72
C VAL A 91 2.31 0.97 -10.14
N ASP A 92 2.91 2.01 -10.71
CA ASP A 92 3.71 1.97 -11.94
C ASP A 92 5.11 2.53 -11.61
N ILE A 93 6.12 1.66 -11.67
CA ILE A 93 7.52 1.98 -11.37
C ILE A 93 8.33 1.87 -12.65
N ARG A 94 9.23 2.84 -12.85
CA ARG A 94 10.28 2.79 -13.85
C ARG A 94 11.62 2.96 -13.16
N MET A 95 12.53 2.03 -13.41
CA MET A 95 13.84 2.00 -12.73
C MET A 95 14.91 1.33 -13.59
N LEU A 96 16.17 1.50 -13.21
CA LEU A 96 17.26 0.65 -13.68
C LEU A 96 16.95 -0.79 -13.26
N ALA A 97 16.99 -1.73 -14.20
CA ALA A 97 16.65 -3.12 -13.94
C ALA A 97 17.63 -3.72 -12.92
N PRO A 98 17.17 -4.13 -11.73
CA PRO A 98 18.00 -4.87 -10.81
C PRO A 98 18.07 -6.34 -11.25
N TYR A 99 19.07 -7.04 -10.71
CA TYR A 99 19.26 -8.45 -11.05
C TYR A 99 18.15 -9.30 -10.44
N ASN A 100 17.54 -10.17 -11.25
CA ASN A 100 16.68 -11.27 -10.82
C ASN A 100 15.54 -10.92 -9.84
N ILE A 101 14.59 -10.10 -10.27
CA ILE A 101 13.35 -9.86 -9.49
C ILE A 101 12.48 -11.13 -9.50
N PRO A 102 12.00 -11.63 -8.35
CA PRO A 102 11.04 -12.73 -8.31
C PRO A 102 9.73 -12.41 -9.03
N LYS A 103 9.07 -13.42 -9.61
CA LYS A 103 7.69 -13.26 -10.10
C LYS A 103 6.77 -12.99 -8.91
N LYS A 104 5.80 -12.09 -9.08
CA LYS A 104 4.85 -11.69 -8.01
C LYS A 104 5.51 -11.16 -6.73
N ALA A 105 6.73 -10.62 -6.83
CA ALA A 105 7.41 -10.06 -5.67
C ALA A 105 6.57 -8.96 -5.03
N ARG A 106 6.61 -8.88 -3.70
CA ARG A 106 6.08 -7.76 -2.94
C ARG A 106 6.88 -6.49 -3.28
N ILE A 107 6.21 -5.37 -3.36
CA ILE A 107 6.77 -4.03 -3.54
C ILE A 107 6.33 -3.23 -2.32
N ALA A 108 7.25 -2.58 -1.61
CA ALA A 108 6.89 -1.64 -0.58
C ALA A 108 7.53 -0.28 -0.85
N LEU A 109 6.70 0.75 -0.75
CA LEU A 109 7.06 2.13 -0.98
C LEU A 109 7.21 2.84 0.36
N TYR A 110 8.22 3.68 0.46
CA TYR A 110 8.47 4.49 1.64
C TYR A 110 8.89 5.88 1.21
N CYS A 111 8.51 6.87 2.01
CA CYS A 111 9.07 8.21 1.91
C CYS A 111 9.54 8.68 3.28
N ARG A 112 10.48 9.62 3.30
CA ARG A 112 10.85 10.35 4.51
C ARG A 112 11.10 11.81 4.17
N VAL A 113 10.92 12.66 5.17
CA VAL A 113 11.19 14.09 5.05
C VAL A 113 12.60 14.34 5.55
N VAL A 114 13.36 15.13 4.80
CA VAL A 114 14.76 15.45 5.10
C VAL A 114 15.02 16.95 4.99
N ASN A 115 15.95 17.45 5.81
CA ASN A 115 16.46 18.82 5.77
C ASN A 115 17.95 18.83 6.13
N GLY A 116 18.80 19.01 5.12
CA GLY A 116 20.25 18.95 5.28
C GLY A 116 20.69 17.53 5.67
N THR A 117 21.28 17.39 6.86
CA THR A 117 21.71 16.11 7.42
C THR A 117 20.67 15.46 8.32
N GLU A 118 19.54 16.14 8.57
CA GLU A 118 18.47 15.64 9.41
C GLU A 118 17.44 14.89 8.57
N ALA A 119 17.03 13.70 9.06
CA ALA A 119 16.05 12.84 8.41
C ALA A 119 15.00 12.36 9.41
N SER A 120 13.74 12.31 8.97
CA SER A 120 12.68 11.62 9.70
C SER A 120 12.80 10.10 9.57
N GLU A 121 11.94 9.38 10.29
CA GLU A 121 11.64 7.99 9.99
C GLU A 121 11.08 7.82 8.58
N TRP A 122 11.23 6.60 8.06
CA TRP A 122 10.55 6.16 6.84
C TRP A 122 9.08 5.89 7.11
N VAL A 123 8.21 6.58 6.37
CA VAL A 123 6.77 6.43 6.42
C VAL A 123 6.32 5.52 5.26
N PRO A 124 5.58 4.42 5.53
CA PRO A 124 5.06 3.54 4.50
C PRO A 124 4.07 4.26 3.58
N GLN A 125 4.27 4.15 2.28
CA GLN A 125 3.48 4.80 1.22
C GLN A 125 2.71 3.81 0.35
N GLY A 126 2.66 2.53 0.70
CA GLY A 126 1.93 1.52 -0.06
C GLY A 126 2.65 0.18 -0.13
N VAL A 127 1.87 -0.89 -0.17
CA VAL A 127 2.35 -2.26 -0.38
C VAL A 127 1.61 -2.85 -1.56
N TYR A 128 2.36 -3.30 -2.56
CA TYR A 128 1.86 -3.81 -3.82
C TYR A 128 2.53 -5.13 -4.17
N TYR A 129 2.05 -5.78 -5.23
CA TYR A 129 2.59 -7.02 -5.74
C TYR A 129 2.73 -6.90 -7.25
N ILE A 130 3.85 -7.40 -7.79
CA ILE A 130 4.13 -7.35 -9.23
C ILE A 130 3.06 -8.14 -10.00
N ASP A 131 2.41 -7.46 -10.92
CA ASP A 131 1.49 -8.07 -11.90
C ASP A 131 2.18 -8.22 -13.26
N THR A 132 2.66 -7.11 -13.82
CA THR A 132 3.38 -7.10 -15.10
C THR A 132 4.74 -6.43 -14.97
N ARG A 133 5.68 -6.91 -15.79
CA ARG A 133 7.00 -6.30 -15.91
C ARG A 133 7.48 -6.32 -17.35
N GLU A 134 8.15 -5.27 -17.76
CA GLU A 134 8.72 -5.10 -19.08
C GLU A 134 10.14 -4.57 -18.94
N GLN A 135 11.11 -5.23 -19.55
CA GLN A 135 12.51 -4.80 -19.55
C GLN A 135 12.90 -4.36 -20.95
N THR A 136 13.50 -3.18 -21.05
CA THR A 136 13.95 -2.59 -22.31
C THR A 136 15.42 -2.22 -22.21
N HIS A 137 16.19 -2.47 -23.27
CA HIS A 137 17.58 -2.05 -23.34
C HIS A 137 17.65 -0.69 -24.04
N SER A 138 18.13 0.35 -23.35
CA SER A 138 18.23 1.70 -23.89
C SER A 138 19.47 2.42 -23.35
N GLY A 139 20.28 2.99 -24.24
CA GLY A 139 21.46 3.77 -23.85
C GLY A 139 22.51 2.96 -23.07
N GLY A 140 22.68 1.68 -23.40
CA GLY A 140 23.63 0.77 -22.75
C GLY A 140 23.21 0.29 -21.36
N ARG A 141 21.95 0.53 -20.98
CA ARG A 141 21.39 0.16 -19.67
C ARG A 141 20.07 -0.57 -19.85
N ASP A 142 19.80 -1.50 -18.94
CA ASP A 142 18.52 -2.17 -18.87
C ASP A 142 17.57 -1.38 -17.98
N ILE A 143 16.40 -1.06 -18.51
CA ILE A 143 15.36 -0.29 -17.84
C ILE A 143 14.18 -1.22 -17.60
N LEU A 144 13.78 -1.33 -16.34
CA LEU A 144 12.62 -2.10 -15.94
C LEU A 144 11.42 -1.18 -15.72
N LYS A 145 10.30 -1.56 -16.32
CA LYS A 145 8.97 -1.05 -16.00
C LYS A 145 8.21 -2.13 -15.25
N VAL A 146 7.64 -1.79 -14.11
CA VAL A 146 6.86 -2.69 -13.25
C VAL A 146 5.49 -2.07 -13.03
N LYS A 147 4.43 -2.85 -13.25
CA LYS A 147 3.10 -2.52 -12.74
C LYS A 147 2.69 -3.53 -11.70
N GLY A 148 2.06 -3.04 -10.65
CA GLY A 148 1.55 -3.87 -9.57
C GLY A 148 0.28 -3.32 -8.99
N TYR A 149 -0.37 -4.15 -8.19
CA TYR A 149 -1.58 -3.80 -7.46
C TYR A 149 -1.44 -4.22 -6.01
N ASP A 150 -2.22 -3.60 -5.13
CA ASP A 150 -2.24 -3.97 -3.73
C ASP A 150 -2.93 -5.33 -3.51
N ALA A 151 -2.98 -5.75 -2.24
CA ALA A 151 -3.60 -7.01 -1.85
C ALA A 151 -5.11 -7.09 -2.18
N MET A 152 -5.80 -5.99 -2.50
CA MET A 152 -7.24 -6.00 -2.79
C MET A 152 -7.59 -6.91 -3.97
N LEU A 153 -6.68 -7.08 -4.95
CA LEU A 153 -6.91 -8.01 -6.05
C LEU A 153 -7.07 -9.47 -5.60
N LEU A 154 -6.52 -9.84 -4.44
CA LEU A 154 -6.70 -11.17 -3.85
C LEU A 154 -8.15 -11.40 -3.39
N ALA A 155 -8.96 -10.34 -3.26
CA ALA A 155 -10.38 -10.44 -2.96
C ALA A 155 -11.26 -10.67 -4.20
N ASN A 156 -10.73 -10.61 -5.42
CA ASN A 156 -11.50 -10.85 -6.66
C ASN A 156 -11.85 -12.33 -6.92
N VAL A 157 -11.50 -13.21 -5.99
CA VAL A 157 -11.88 -14.63 -6.05
C VAL A 157 -13.21 -14.86 -5.34
N SER A 158 -13.92 -15.92 -5.72
CA SER A 158 -15.15 -16.34 -5.04
C SER A 158 -14.95 -16.43 -3.54
N TYR A 159 -15.95 -16.00 -2.77
CA TYR A 159 -15.95 -16.18 -1.33
C TYR A 159 -15.79 -17.68 -1.01
N PRO A 160 -14.79 -18.08 -0.19
CA PRO A 160 -14.50 -19.49 0.06
C PRO A 160 -15.72 -20.24 0.60
N SER A 161 -15.89 -21.49 0.16
CA SER A 161 -16.82 -22.40 0.86
C SER A 161 -16.34 -22.56 2.29
N ASP A 162 -17.24 -22.29 3.22
CA ASP A 162 -16.92 -22.20 4.63
C ASP A 162 -17.77 -23.19 5.41
N ASP A 163 -17.20 -24.39 5.58
CA ASP A 163 -17.84 -25.47 6.32
C ASP A 163 -17.60 -25.33 7.85
N LYS A 164 -16.90 -24.27 8.28
CA LYS A 164 -16.46 -24.07 9.67
C LYS A 164 -17.33 -23.11 10.46
N HIS A 165 -18.09 -22.26 9.79
CA HIS A 165 -18.92 -21.25 10.45
C HIS A 165 -20.41 -21.50 10.22
N ASP A 166 -21.19 -21.30 11.29
CA ASP A 166 -22.64 -21.26 11.22
C ASP A 166 -23.09 -19.82 10.91
N TYR A 167 -23.54 -19.59 9.68
CA TYR A 167 -24.09 -18.29 9.26
C TYR A 167 -25.47 -18.03 9.91
N PRO A 168 -25.82 -16.76 10.20
CA PRO A 168 -25.10 -15.54 9.86
C PRO A 168 -23.92 -15.22 10.80
N LEU A 169 -22.82 -14.75 10.20
CA LEU A 169 -21.63 -14.30 10.92
C LEU A 169 -21.76 -12.84 11.35
N LEU A 170 -21.00 -12.43 12.37
CA LEU A 170 -20.82 -11.01 12.65
C LEU A 170 -19.92 -10.37 11.60
N ASP A 171 -20.21 -9.11 11.25
CA ASP A 171 -19.46 -8.31 10.29
C ASP A 171 -17.93 -8.34 10.52
N LYS A 172 -17.44 -8.14 11.74
CA LYS A 172 -16.01 -8.25 12.07
C LYS A 172 -15.43 -9.63 11.77
N THR A 173 -16.18 -10.68 12.11
CA THR A 173 -15.76 -12.06 11.84
C THR A 173 -15.67 -12.31 10.34
N MET A 174 -16.64 -11.81 9.56
CA MET A 174 -16.62 -11.94 8.11
C MET A 174 -15.46 -11.15 7.48
N VAL A 175 -15.20 -9.92 7.93
CA VAL A 175 -14.04 -9.11 7.46
C VAL A 175 -12.72 -9.79 7.80
N GLN A 176 -12.56 -10.30 9.02
CA GLN A 176 -11.35 -11.02 9.41
C GLN A 176 -11.16 -12.29 8.57
N PHE A 177 -12.24 -13.07 8.37
CA PHE A 177 -12.19 -14.26 7.52
C PHE A 177 -11.78 -13.94 6.08
N ILE A 178 -12.30 -12.85 5.51
CA ILE A 178 -11.88 -12.39 4.18
C ILE A 178 -10.40 -12.02 4.18
N ALA A 179 -9.94 -11.21 5.15
CA ALA A 179 -8.54 -10.80 5.26
C ALA A 179 -7.59 -12.01 5.37
N ASP A 180 -7.96 -13.00 6.18
CA ASP A 180 -7.23 -14.25 6.33
C ASP A 180 -7.17 -15.05 5.02
N ASN A 181 -8.21 -14.95 4.17
CA ASN A 181 -8.29 -15.65 2.88
C ASN A 181 -7.70 -14.87 1.70
N MET A 182 -7.31 -13.61 1.88
CA MET A 182 -6.53 -12.84 0.90
C MET A 182 -5.05 -13.27 0.94
N LYS A 183 -4.76 -14.46 0.41
CA LYS A 183 -3.46 -15.15 0.56
C LYS A 183 -2.33 -14.44 -0.19
N ILE A 184 -1.36 -13.91 0.55
CA ILE A 184 -0.24 -13.12 -0.01
C ILE A 184 1.03 -13.93 -0.25
N ASP A 185 1.20 -15.07 0.41
CA ASP A 185 2.41 -15.90 0.32
C ASP A 185 2.10 -17.38 0.06
N ALA A 186 3.15 -18.15 -0.22
CA ALA A 186 3.06 -19.58 -0.50
C ALA A 186 2.68 -20.41 0.74
N ASP A 187 2.94 -19.88 1.94
CA ASP A 187 2.60 -20.51 3.22
C ASP A 187 1.09 -20.35 3.54
N GLY A 188 0.38 -19.54 2.74
CA GLY A 188 -1.06 -19.35 2.86
C GLY A 188 -1.44 -18.35 3.95
N ASN A 189 -0.56 -17.41 4.28
CA ASN A 189 -0.90 -16.31 5.18
C ASN A 189 -1.74 -15.26 4.43
N GLY A 190 -2.77 -14.75 5.12
CA GLY A 190 -3.59 -13.65 4.63
C GLY A 190 -2.99 -12.28 4.95
N ILE A 191 -3.79 -11.23 4.79
CA ILE A 191 -3.43 -9.89 5.26
C ILE A 191 -4.01 -9.61 6.64
N SER A 192 -3.39 -8.69 7.37
CA SER A 192 -3.97 -8.18 8.61
C SER A 192 -5.02 -7.11 8.34
N VAL A 193 -5.99 -6.97 9.25
CA VAL A 193 -6.94 -5.85 9.24
C VAL A 193 -6.36 -4.68 10.04
N ASP A 194 -6.46 -3.48 9.46
CA ASP A 194 -6.05 -2.24 10.11
C ASP A 194 -6.93 -1.99 11.35
N PRO A 195 -6.35 -1.76 12.54
CA PRO A 195 -7.11 -1.60 13.78
C PRO A 195 -8.20 -0.52 13.71
N ARG A 196 -8.00 0.52 12.89
CA ARG A 196 -8.97 1.61 12.69
C ARG A 196 -10.30 1.10 12.11
N THR A 197 -10.27 0.00 11.36
CA THR A 197 -11.49 -0.69 10.90
C THR A 197 -12.36 -1.12 12.06
N TRP A 198 -11.75 -1.62 13.14
CA TRP A 198 -12.48 -2.14 14.30
C TRP A 198 -13.07 -1.06 15.19
N GLU A 199 -12.49 0.14 15.16
CA GLU A 199 -13.01 1.35 15.81
C GLU A 199 -14.29 1.83 15.11
N LEU A 200 -14.36 1.71 13.79
CA LEU A 200 -15.55 2.05 13.00
C LEU A 200 -16.65 0.98 13.10
N MET A 201 -16.25 -0.29 13.05
CA MET A 201 -17.19 -1.42 13.04
C MET A 201 -17.78 -1.69 14.43
N THR A 202 -18.73 -0.87 14.88
CA THR A 202 -19.33 -1.00 16.22
C THR A 202 -20.77 -1.53 16.21
N ALA A 203 -21.39 -1.64 15.03
CA ALA A 203 -22.80 -1.99 14.91
C ALA A 203 -23.09 -3.48 15.10
N GLY A 204 -22.13 -4.36 14.80
CA GLY A 204 -22.27 -5.82 14.96
C GLY A 204 -23.32 -6.42 14.03
N TYR A 205 -23.31 -6.00 12.76
CA TYR A 205 -24.26 -6.50 11.77
C TYR A 205 -24.10 -8.01 11.57
N LYS A 206 -25.23 -8.68 11.31
CA LYS A 206 -25.27 -10.10 10.98
C LYS A 206 -25.27 -10.27 9.46
N CYS A 207 -24.25 -10.95 8.95
CA CYS A 207 -24.02 -11.20 7.54
C CYS A 207 -24.37 -12.64 7.20
N ASN A 208 -25.31 -12.83 6.27
CA ASN A 208 -25.58 -14.13 5.69
C ASN A 208 -24.40 -14.59 4.84
N LEU A 209 -24.33 -15.90 4.54
CA LEU A 209 -23.35 -16.43 3.61
C LEU A 209 -23.47 -15.70 2.26
N PRO A 210 -22.40 -15.04 1.77
CA PRO A 210 -22.42 -14.34 0.48
C PRO A 210 -22.25 -15.36 -0.66
N ALA A 211 -23.16 -16.32 -0.75
CA ALA A 211 -23.11 -17.40 -1.74
C ALA A 211 -23.15 -16.83 -3.17
N GLY A 212 -22.16 -17.20 -3.98
CA GLY A 212 -22.04 -16.75 -5.37
C GLY A 212 -21.36 -15.39 -5.56
N TYR A 213 -20.97 -14.71 -4.48
CA TYR A 213 -20.22 -13.47 -4.53
C TYR A 213 -18.71 -13.71 -4.34
N SER A 214 -17.90 -12.80 -4.85
CA SER A 214 -16.49 -12.68 -4.51
C SER A 214 -16.28 -12.15 -3.09
N MET A 215 -15.09 -12.36 -2.54
CA MET A 215 -14.72 -11.73 -1.28
C MET A 215 -14.80 -10.19 -1.37
N ARG A 216 -14.47 -9.62 -2.53
CA ARG A 216 -14.51 -8.18 -2.78
C ARG A 216 -15.94 -7.62 -2.74
N GLU A 217 -16.90 -8.31 -3.34
CA GLU A 217 -18.31 -7.93 -3.27
C GLU A 217 -18.85 -8.07 -1.84
N ALA A 218 -18.44 -9.12 -1.11
CA ALA A 218 -18.78 -9.27 0.29
C ALA A 218 -18.25 -8.10 1.14
N LEU A 219 -17.01 -7.66 0.91
CA LEU A 219 -16.46 -6.44 1.54
C LEU A 219 -17.28 -5.20 1.18
N GLY A 220 -17.65 -5.04 -0.09
CA GLY A 220 -18.47 -3.91 -0.53
C GLY A 220 -19.83 -3.84 0.17
N MET A 221 -20.52 -4.98 0.32
CA MET A 221 -21.78 -5.05 1.07
C MET A 221 -21.62 -4.61 2.54
N ILE A 222 -20.54 -5.04 3.20
CA ILE A 222 -20.24 -4.60 4.57
C ILE A 222 -19.90 -3.10 4.60
N ALA A 223 -19.09 -2.63 3.66
CA ALA A 223 -18.67 -1.23 3.59
C ALA A 223 -19.87 -0.28 3.42
N ALA A 224 -20.86 -0.68 2.63
CA ALA A 224 -22.11 0.06 2.45
C ALA A 224 -22.87 0.23 3.77
N ALA A 225 -22.90 -0.81 4.61
CA ALA A 225 -23.55 -0.74 5.93
C ALA A 225 -22.87 0.28 6.87
N TYR A 226 -21.60 0.61 6.63
CA TYR A 226 -20.82 1.59 7.37
C TYR A 226 -20.62 2.93 6.63
N ALA A 227 -21.35 3.15 5.53
CA ALA A 227 -21.22 4.34 4.68
C ALA A 227 -19.75 4.63 4.31
N GLY A 228 -19.01 3.60 3.93
CA GLY A 228 -17.59 3.67 3.62
C GLY A 228 -17.17 2.75 2.49
N ASN A 229 -15.86 2.71 2.27
CA ASN A 229 -15.21 1.80 1.32
C ASN A 229 -14.04 1.07 2.00
N PHE A 230 -13.76 -0.16 1.56
CA PHE A 230 -12.53 -0.85 1.91
C PHE A 230 -11.41 -0.47 0.97
N ILE A 231 -10.22 -0.27 1.52
CA ILE A 231 -8.96 -0.07 0.80
C ILE A 231 -7.88 -0.94 1.44
N ILE A 232 -6.74 -1.09 0.76
CA ILE A 232 -5.51 -1.49 1.43
C ILE A 232 -4.80 -0.23 1.94
N SER A 233 -4.49 -0.20 3.24
CA SER A 233 -3.76 0.91 3.85
C SER A 233 -2.32 0.95 3.33
N PRO A 234 -1.59 2.07 3.49
CA PRO A 234 -0.22 2.13 3.01
C PRO A 234 0.75 1.19 3.76
N THR A 235 0.31 0.58 4.88
CA THR A 235 1.03 -0.48 5.61
C THR A 235 0.70 -1.89 5.08
N GLY A 236 -0.17 -2.03 4.08
CA GLY A 236 -0.57 -3.31 3.50
C GLY A 236 -1.70 -4.02 4.24
N GLN A 237 -2.49 -3.30 5.04
CA GLN A 237 -3.57 -3.87 5.86
C GLN A 237 -4.94 -3.53 5.28
N LEU A 238 -5.91 -4.44 5.43
CA LEU A 238 -7.30 -4.17 5.02
C LEU A 238 -7.90 -3.08 5.91
N ARG A 239 -8.37 -1.98 5.31
CA ARG A 239 -8.89 -0.83 6.06
C ARG A 239 -10.25 -0.41 5.55
N LEU A 240 -11.22 -0.33 6.46
CA LEU A 240 -12.45 0.42 6.23
C LEU A 240 -12.19 1.91 6.43
N VAL A 241 -12.61 2.72 5.48
CA VAL A 241 -12.60 4.18 5.60
C VAL A 241 -14.04 4.66 5.37
N SER A 242 -14.59 5.34 6.37
CA SER A 242 -15.93 5.91 6.30
C SER A 242 -15.91 7.27 5.60
N MET A 243 -17.01 7.65 4.96
CA MET A 243 -17.20 9.01 4.45
C MET A 243 -17.06 10.07 5.55
N PHE A 244 -17.39 9.73 6.79
CA PHE A 244 -17.28 10.64 7.94
C PHE A 244 -15.84 10.82 8.45
N ASP A 245 -14.91 9.96 8.04
CA ASP A 245 -13.48 10.04 8.38
C ASP A 245 -12.68 10.87 7.39
N LEU A 246 -13.31 11.37 6.32
CA LEU A 246 -12.65 12.26 5.38
C LEU A 246 -12.24 13.54 6.12
N PRO A 247 -11.02 14.08 5.88
CA PRO A 247 -10.63 15.36 6.43
C PRO A 247 -11.70 16.41 6.12
N PRO A 248 -11.96 17.37 7.03
CA PRO A 248 -12.91 18.44 6.76
C PRO A 248 -12.61 19.06 5.39
N GLU A 249 -13.63 19.19 4.54
CA GLU A 249 -13.49 19.93 3.30
C GLU A 249 -12.95 21.32 3.63
N THR A 250 -11.74 21.59 3.16
CA THR A 250 -11.08 22.87 3.39
C THR A 250 -11.60 23.94 2.43
N ARG A 251 -12.40 23.55 1.42
CA ARG A 251 -12.92 24.39 0.33
C ARG A 251 -11.84 25.18 -0.40
N VAL A 252 -10.54 24.88 -0.21
CA VAL A 252 -9.49 25.62 -0.90
C VAL A 252 -9.29 25.05 -2.29
N LEU A 253 -9.06 25.92 -3.27
CA LEU A 253 -8.53 25.50 -4.55
C LEU A 253 -7.12 24.95 -4.35
N CYS A 254 -6.89 23.73 -4.84
CA CYS A 254 -5.58 23.10 -4.86
C CYS A 254 -5.09 22.94 -6.30
N THR A 255 -3.77 22.89 -6.47
CA THR A 255 -3.15 22.45 -7.72
C THR A 255 -3.45 20.96 -7.96
N GLU A 256 -3.15 20.47 -9.16
CA GLU A 256 -3.26 19.03 -9.49
C GLU A 256 -2.40 18.17 -8.54
N ASP A 257 -1.27 18.71 -8.08
CA ASP A 257 -0.40 18.07 -7.08
C ASP A 257 -0.88 18.22 -5.62
N GLY A 258 -2.08 18.78 -5.38
CA GLY A 258 -2.68 18.91 -4.05
C GLY A 258 -2.18 20.07 -3.18
N TYR A 259 -1.34 20.97 -3.72
CA TYR A 259 -0.90 22.16 -3.00
C TYR A 259 -1.99 23.23 -2.99
N LYS A 260 -2.24 23.84 -1.83
CA LYS A 260 -3.19 24.95 -1.71
C LYS A 260 -2.74 26.14 -2.57
N ILE A 261 -3.62 26.65 -3.41
CA ILE A 261 -3.36 27.84 -4.22
C ILE A 261 -3.51 29.07 -3.34
N VAL A 262 -2.38 29.74 -3.06
CA VAL A 262 -2.33 31.01 -2.32
C VAL A 262 -2.41 32.16 -3.33
N PHE A 263 -3.42 33.01 -3.20
CA PHE A 263 -3.64 34.16 -4.10
C PHE A 263 -2.95 35.44 -3.63
N GLY A 264 -2.51 35.49 -2.38
CA GLY A 264 -1.80 36.63 -1.82
C GLY A 264 -1.53 36.44 -0.34
N LYS A 265 -1.01 37.50 0.29
CA LYS A 265 -0.90 37.59 1.74
C LYS A 265 -1.60 38.84 2.26
N THR A 266 -2.18 38.77 3.45
CA THR A 266 -2.70 39.95 4.14
C THR A 266 -1.55 40.89 4.54
N PRO A 267 -1.84 42.14 4.92
CA PRO A 267 -0.83 43.06 5.47
C PRO A 267 -0.09 42.47 6.69
N GLU A 268 -0.74 41.58 7.45
CA GLU A 268 -0.16 40.87 8.59
C GLU A 268 0.64 39.61 8.21
N GLY A 269 0.67 39.28 6.91
CA GLY A 269 1.45 38.16 6.37
C GLY A 269 0.72 36.83 6.28
N GLU A 270 -0.59 36.80 6.55
CA GLU A 270 -1.40 35.57 6.47
C GLU A 270 -1.73 35.21 5.01
N ASN A 271 -1.70 33.93 4.66
CA ASN A 271 -2.02 33.49 3.30
C ASN A 271 -3.52 33.68 2.99
N VAL A 272 -3.82 34.25 1.82
CA VAL A 272 -5.17 34.42 1.30
C VAL A 272 -5.47 33.30 0.30
N TYR A 273 -6.58 32.59 0.51
CA TYR A 273 -7.05 31.49 -0.35
C TYR A 273 -8.40 31.84 -0.97
N ILE A 274 -8.68 31.34 -2.16
CA ILE A 274 -10.04 31.33 -2.72
C ILE A 274 -10.74 30.06 -2.24
N LEU A 275 -11.95 30.24 -1.72
CA LEU A 275 -12.82 29.14 -1.36
C LEU A 275 -13.67 28.74 -2.58
N ALA A 276 -13.76 27.44 -2.85
CA ALA A 276 -14.64 26.81 -3.83
C ALA A 276 -15.99 26.40 -3.19
#